data_AF-A0A3D4DXP5-F1
#
_entry.id   AF-A0A3D4DXP5-F1
#
_cell.length_a   1.000
_cell.length_b   1.000
_cell.length_c   1.000
_cell.angle_alpha   90.00
_cell.angle_beta   90.00
_cell.angle_gamma   90.00
#
_symmetry.space_group_name_H-M   'P 1'
#
loop_
_entity.id
_entity.type
_entity.pdbx_description
1 polymer ?
#
loop_
_entity_poly.entity_id
_entity_poly.type
_entity_poly.pdbx_seq_one_letter_code
_entity_poly.pdbx_strand_id
1 'polypeptide(L)'
;MSEVMTKSMARNIFYGGSLFFILIFLGLSAHSHLYIVKTSTNAATLTDSVRDGKHLWERHGCINCHTILGEGAYFAPELGNVMTRWGVDEGDHEGAFEVLKGWMDAMPTGIEGRRQMPNFGLTDEEYQAIADFLLWTDTIRTQDWPPNDAG
;
A
#
# COMPACT_ATOMS: atom_id res chain seq x y z
N MET A 1 37.12 5.53 -43.81
CA MET A 1 36.29 6.01 -42.69
C MET A 1 36.10 4.84 -41.75
N SER A 2 36.70 4.86 -40.56
CA SER A 2 36.46 3.84 -39.55
C SER A 2 34.98 3.90 -39.15
N GLU A 3 34.24 2.79 -39.24
CA GLU A 3 32.88 2.72 -38.71
C GLU A 3 32.91 3.14 -37.23
N VAL A 4 32.28 4.28 -36.92
CA VAL A 4 32.25 4.85 -35.57
C VAL A 4 31.48 3.95 -34.60
N MET A 5 30.66 3.02 -35.11
CA MET A 5 29.96 2.01 -34.32
C MET A 5 29.58 0.81 -35.20
N THR A 6 30.14 -0.35 -34.93
CA THR A 6 29.76 -1.58 -35.64
C THR A 6 28.59 -2.30 -34.95
N LYS A 7 27.89 -3.18 -35.66
CA LYS A 7 26.81 -4.02 -35.09
C LYS A 7 27.30 -4.86 -33.90
N SER A 8 28.53 -5.37 -33.95
CA SER A 8 29.11 -6.15 -32.85
C SER A 8 29.42 -5.29 -31.63
N MET A 9 29.90 -4.05 -31.82
CA MET A 9 30.09 -3.09 -30.74
C MET A 9 28.76 -2.78 -30.04
N ALA A 10 27.71 -2.46 -30.81
CA ALA A 10 26.37 -2.21 -30.27
C ALA A 10 25.82 -3.42 -29.49
N ARG A 11 25.99 -4.63 -30.02
CA ARG A 11 25.59 -5.88 -29.35
C ARG A 11 26.32 -6.09 -28.02
N ASN A 12 27.63 -5.83 -27.98
CA ASN A 12 28.44 -6.01 -26.77
C ASN A 12 28.09 -4.96 -25.71
N ILE A 13 27.83 -3.72 -26.12
CA ILE A 13 27.33 -2.66 -25.22
C ILE A 13 25.98 -3.07 -24.64
N PHE A 14 25.06 -3.58 -25.46
CA PHE A 14 23.76 -4.05 -25.00
C PHE A 14 23.88 -5.18 -23.97
N TYR A 15 24.57 -6.28 -24.28
CA TYR A 15 24.68 -7.40 -23.35
C TYR A 15 25.51 -7.05 -22.11
N GLY A 16 26.65 -6.38 -22.27
CA GLY A 16 27.51 -5.99 -21.17
C GLY A 16 26.86 -4.96 -20.25
N GLY A 17 26.27 -3.91 -20.83
CA GLY A 17 25.53 -2.89 -20.10
C GLY A 17 24.31 -3.45 -19.39
N SER A 18 23.52 -4.31 -20.05
CA SER A 18 22.36 -4.95 -19.43
C SER A 18 22.79 -5.80 -18.23
N LEU A 19 23.80 -6.65 -18.38
CA LEU A 19 24.29 -7.47 -17.26
C LEU A 19 24.81 -6.60 -16.11
N PHE A 20 25.57 -5.53 -16.43
CA PHE A 20 26.06 -4.59 -15.43
C PHE A 20 24.91 -3.96 -14.63
N PHE A 21 23.90 -3.39 -15.31
CA PHE A 21 22.77 -2.75 -14.63
C PHE A 21 21.84 -3.74 -13.93
N ILE A 22 21.72 -4.98 -14.41
CA ILE A 22 21.03 -6.05 -13.67
C ILE A 22 21.72 -6.30 -12.33
N LEU A 23 23.05 -6.42 -12.30
CA LEU A 23 23.79 -6.66 -11.05
C LEU A 23 23.66 -5.48 -10.08
N ILE A 24 23.72 -4.24 -10.59
CA ILE A 24 23.45 -3.04 -9.77
C ILE A 24 22.04 -3.05 -9.21
N PHE A 25 21.03 -3.34 -10.04
CA PHE A 25 19.64 -3.38 -9.61
C PHE A 25 19.42 -4.45 -8.52
N LEU A 26 20.02 -5.63 -8.64
CA LEU A 26 19.95 -6.67 -7.61
C LEU A 26 20.59 -6.22 -6.29
N GLY A 27 21.75 -5.56 -6.35
CA GLY A 27 22.39 -4.98 -5.17
C GLY A 27 21.53 -3.92 -4.48
N LEU A 28 20.96 -2.99 -5.26
CA LEU A 28 20.04 -1.97 -4.76
C LEU A 28 18.76 -2.57 -4.19
N SER A 29 18.23 -3.63 -4.80
CA SER A 29 17.04 -4.34 -4.34
C SER A 29 17.28 -5.01 -2.99
N ALA A 30 18.43 -5.68 -2.81
CA ALA A 30 18.81 -6.29 -1.54
C ALA A 30 18.99 -5.23 -0.43
N HIS A 31 19.63 -4.11 -0.74
CA HIS A 31 19.76 -2.98 0.18
C HIS A 31 18.38 -2.40 0.57
N SER A 32 17.51 -2.19 -0.42
CA SER A 32 16.16 -1.65 -0.21
C SER A 32 15.29 -2.59 0.62
N HIS A 33 15.36 -3.90 0.37
CA HIS A 33 14.66 -4.91 1.18
C HIS A 33 15.09 -4.85 2.64
N LEU A 34 16.40 -4.75 2.91
CA LEU A 34 16.91 -4.64 4.27
C LEU A 34 16.47 -3.34 4.96
N TYR A 35 16.42 -2.23 4.23
CA TYR A 35 15.90 -0.96 4.74
C TYR A 35 14.41 -1.06 5.09
N ILE A 36 13.60 -1.69 4.23
CA ILE A 36 12.17 -1.90 4.47
C ILE A 36 11.95 -2.69 5.76
N VAL A 37 12.55 -3.88 5.87
CA VAL A 37 12.27 -4.80 6.98
C VAL A 37 12.90 -4.39 8.31
N LYS A 38 13.90 -3.49 8.31
CA LYS A 38 14.62 -3.06 9.52
C LYS A 38 14.41 -1.61 9.92
N THR A 39 13.89 -0.74 9.04
CA THR A 39 13.96 0.71 9.27
C THR A 39 12.72 1.48 8.86
N SER A 40 12.17 1.28 7.66
CA SER A 40 11.01 2.07 7.20
C SER A 40 9.65 1.43 7.50
N THR A 41 9.63 0.16 7.91
CA THR A 41 8.45 -0.51 8.47
C THR A 41 8.78 -1.05 9.86
N ASN A 42 7.77 -1.24 10.69
CA ASN A 42 7.93 -1.78 12.04
C ASN A 42 7.49 -3.25 12.07
N ALA A 43 8.47 -4.15 12.07
CA ALA A 43 8.23 -5.60 12.11
C ALA A 43 7.61 -6.07 13.43
N ALA A 44 7.81 -5.35 14.53
CA ALA A 44 7.25 -5.72 15.84
C ALA A 44 5.73 -5.48 15.89
N THR A 45 5.22 -4.53 15.11
CA THR A 45 3.78 -4.22 15.01
C THR A 45 3.10 -4.88 13.80
N LEU A 46 3.85 -5.61 12.96
CA LEU A 46 3.31 -6.45 11.88
C LEU A 46 2.76 -7.77 12.46
N THR A 47 1.68 -7.65 13.24
CA THR A 47 1.01 -8.75 13.94
C THR A 47 0.24 -9.67 12.99
N ASP A 48 -0.28 -10.79 13.51
CA ASP A 48 -1.14 -11.68 12.73
C ASP A 48 -2.42 -10.97 12.26
N SER A 49 -3.00 -10.11 13.11
CA SER A 49 -4.16 -9.27 12.75
C SER A 49 -3.89 -8.38 11.53
N VAL A 50 -2.73 -7.72 11.48
CA VAL A 50 -2.31 -6.90 10.32
C VAL A 50 -2.17 -7.75 9.06
N ARG A 51 -1.63 -8.97 9.17
CA ARG A 51 -1.48 -9.90 8.04
C ARG A 51 -2.84 -10.39 7.54
N ASP A 52 -3.74 -10.72 8.45
CA ASP A 52 -5.11 -11.12 8.12
C ASP A 52 -5.88 -9.97 7.46
N GLY A 53 -5.72 -8.74 7.97
CA GLY A 53 -6.28 -7.52 7.37
C GLY A 53 -5.80 -7.29 5.96
N LYS A 54 -4.50 -7.49 5.70
CA LYS A 54 -3.94 -7.46 4.34
C LYS A 54 -4.58 -8.54 3.45
N HIS A 55 -4.79 -9.75 3.94
CA HIS A 55 -5.46 -10.79 3.16
C HIS A 55 -6.94 -10.49 2.88
N LEU A 56 -7.64 -9.85 3.81
CA LEU A 56 -9.00 -9.36 3.60
C LEU A 56 -9.04 -8.24 2.57
N TRP A 57 -8.11 -7.28 2.64
CA TRP A 57 -7.94 -6.22 1.62
C TRP A 57 -7.79 -6.81 0.21
N GLU A 58 -6.97 -7.84 0.06
CA GLU A 58 -6.77 -8.55 -1.20
C GLU A 58 -8.02 -9.34 -1.63
N ARG A 59 -8.62 -10.11 -0.71
CA ARG A 59 -9.80 -10.95 -0.96
C ARG A 59 -11.01 -10.15 -1.44
N HIS A 60 -11.25 -8.99 -0.81
CA HIS A 60 -12.37 -8.12 -1.14
C HIS A 60 -12.06 -7.11 -2.25
N GLY A 61 -10.83 -7.12 -2.77
CA GLY A 61 -10.44 -6.35 -3.94
C GLY A 61 -10.52 -4.83 -3.73
N CYS A 62 -10.26 -4.35 -2.50
CA CYS A 62 -10.39 -2.94 -2.14
C CYS A 62 -9.58 -2.01 -3.06
N ILE A 63 -8.39 -2.47 -3.48
CA ILE A 63 -7.47 -1.77 -4.40
C ILE A 63 -8.05 -1.50 -5.80
N ASN A 64 -9.12 -2.20 -6.21
CA ASN A 64 -9.77 -1.95 -7.50
C ASN A 64 -10.73 -0.75 -7.47
N CYS A 65 -10.98 -0.18 -6.29
CA CYS A 65 -11.69 1.08 -6.13
C CYS A 65 -10.81 2.17 -5.51
N HIS A 66 -10.01 1.80 -4.52
CA HIS A 66 -9.16 2.70 -3.73
C HIS A 66 -7.70 2.64 -4.17
N THR A 67 -6.94 3.66 -3.80
CA THR A 67 -5.48 3.58 -3.69
C THR A 67 -5.06 3.30 -2.25
N ILE A 68 -3.89 2.69 -2.10
CA ILE A 68 -3.16 2.58 -0.83
C ILE A 68 -1.70 2.94 -1.11
N LEU A 69 -1.16 3.91 -0.38
CA LEU A 69 0.13 4.53 -0.68
C LEU A 69 0.21 5.06 -2.12
N GLY A 70 -0.92 5.56 -2.66
CA GLY A 70 -1.00 6.14 -4.00
C GLY A 70 -1.10 5.12 -5.14
N GLU A 71 -1.09 3.82 -4.84
CA GLU A 71 -1.18 2.73 -5.80
C GLU A 71 -2.55 2.04 -5.74
N GLY A 72 -3.20 1.87 -6.89
CA GLY A 72 -4.51 1.22 -6.98
C GLY A 72 -5.41 1.87 -8.05
N ALA A 73 -6.70 1.93 -7.78
CA ALA A 73 -7.68 2.57 -8.65
C ALA A 73 -8.09 3.96 -8.15
N TYR A 74 -8.66 4.78 -9.05
CA TYR A 74 -8.98 6.18 -8.77
C TYR A 74 -10.48 6.44 -8.61
N PHE A 75 -11.23 5.42 -8.18
CA PHE A 75 -12.68 5.50 -8.04
C PHE A 75 -13.11 5.95 -6.62
N ALA A 76 -12.30 5.68 -5.61
CA ALA A 76 -12.57 6.00 -4.22
C ALA A 76 -11.31 6.58 -3.55
N PRO A 77 -11.43 7.18 -2.35
CA PRO A 77 -10.31 7.87 -1.70
C PRO A 77 -9.10 6.99 -1.40
N GLU A 78 -7.93 7.61 -1.26
CA GLU A 78 -6.71 7.00 -0.72
C GLU A 78 -6.93 6.50 0.72
N LEU A 79 -6.48 5.29 1.01
CA LEU A 79 -6.68 4.65 2.32
C LEU A 79 -5.42 4.50 3.18
N GLY A 80 -4.24 4.79 2.65
CA GLY A 80 -2.97 4.70 3.37
C GLY A 80 -2.89 5.61 4.60
N ASN A 81 -3.59 6.76 4.58
CA ASN A 81 -3.66 7.71 5.70
C ASN A 81 -5.08 7.95 6.24
N VAL A 82 -6.00 6.99 6.02
CA VAL A 82 -7.41 7.17 6.42
C VAL A 82 -7.59 7.28 7.93
N MET A 83 -6.74 6.61 8.72
CA MET A 83 -6.79 6.67 10.17
C MET A 83 -6.42 8.07 10.68
N THR A 84 -5.31 8.63 10.19
CA THR A 84 -4.96 10.04 10.42
C THR A 84 -6.09 10.99 10.03
N ARG A 85 -6.69 10.81 8.85
CA ARG A 85 -7.81 11.66 8.39
C ARG A 85 -9.06 11.56 9.29
N TRP A 86 -9.29 10.41 9.92
CA TRP A 86 -10.38 10.21 10.86
C TRP A 86 -10.05 10.64 12.28
N GLY A 87 -8.83 11.13 12.54
CA GLY A 87 -8.38 11.55 13.86
C GLY A 87 -8.18 10.38 14.83
N VAL A 88 -7.90 9.19 14.30
CA VAL A 88 -7.51 8.02 15.11
C VAL A 88 -6.03 8.14 15.41
N ASP A 89 -5.68 8.15 16.70
CA ASP A 89 -4.29 8.25 17.14
C ASP A 89 -3.48 6.99 16.78
N GLU A 90 -2.16 7.17 16.61
CA GLU A 90 -1.26 6.04 16.32
C GLU A 90 -1.34 4.98 17.45
N GLY A 91 -1.68 3.74 17.08
CA GLY A 91 -1.83 2.64 18.04
C GLY A 91 -3.19 2.57 18.76
N ASP A 92 -4.15 3.44 18.44
CA ASP A 92 -5.53 3.33 18.93
C ASP A 92 -6.32 2.26 18.14
N HIS A 93 -6.07 1.00 18.47
CA HIS A 93 -6.70 -0.16 17.83
C HIS A 93 -8.22 -0.23 18.02
N GLU A 94 -8.72 0.25 19.17
CA GLU A 94 -10.16 0.24 19.49
C GLU A 94 -10.87 1.35 18.70
N GLY A 95 -10.34 2.57 18.71
CA GLY A 95 -10.88 3.67 17.90
C GLY A 95 -10.84 3.38 16.40
N ALA A 96 -9.76 2.76 15.90
CA ALA A 96 -9.65 2.32 14.50
C ALA A 96 -10.77 1.33 14.14
N PHE A 97 -11.03 0.35 15.02
CA PHE A 97 -12.10 -0.63 14.83
C PHE A 97 -13.49 0.02 14.82
N GLU A 98 -13.80 0.84 15.82
CA GLU A 98 -15.13 1.45 15.97
C GLU A 98 -15.48 2.31 14.75
N VAL A 99 -14.56 3.17 14.31
CA VAL A 99 -14.77 4.06 13.17
C VAL A 99 -14.88 3.26 11.86
N LEU A 100 -13.99 2.29 11.64
CA LEU A 100 -14.02 1.49 10.42
C LEU A 100 -15.30 0.66 10.31
N LYS A 101 -15.67 -0.03 11.40
CA LYS A 101 -16.90 -0.83 11.47
C LYS A 101 -18.12 0.04 11.20
N GLY A 102 -18.23 1.18 11.89
CA GLY A 102 -19.34 2.12 11.69
C GLY A 102 -19.44 2.62 10.24
N TRP A 103 -18.32 2.89 9.59
CA TRP A 103 -18.30 3.29 8.17
C TRP A 103 -18.74 2.14 7.24
N MET A 104 -18.16 0.95 7.40
CA MET A 104 -18.39 -0.17 6.49
C MET A 104 -19.80 -0.75 6.63
N ASP A 105 -20.36 -0.81 7.86
CA ASP A 105 -21.74 -1.23 8.09
C ASP A 105 -22.76 -0.26 7.45
N ALA A 106 -22.41 1.01 7.29
CA ALA A 106 -23.25 2.01 6.61
C ALA A 106 -23.19 1.93 5.07
N MET A 107 -22.29 1.11 4.51
CA MET A 107 -22.19 0.90 3.07
C MET A 107 -23.06 -0.29 2.63
N PRO A 108 -23.68 -0.25 1.44
CA PRO A 108 -23.77 0.89 0.51
C PRO A 108 -24.72 1.98 1.01
N THR A 109 -24.45 3.24 0.65
CA THR A 109 -25.28 4.38 1.08
C THR A 109 -26.62 4.49 0.36
N GLY A 110 -26.75 3.95 -0.86
CA GLY A 110 -27.96 4.06 -1.68
C GLY A 110 -28.29 5.46 -2.21
N ILE A 111 -27.45 6.48 -1.94
CA ILE A 111 -27.67 7.85 -2.38
C ILE A 111 -27.58 7.94 -3.92
N GLU A 112 -28.65 8.43 -4.55
CA GLU A 112 -28.73 8.61 -6.01
C GLU A 112 -27.59 9.50 -6.52
N GLY A 113 -26.92 9.07 -7.60
CA GLY A 113 -25.80 9.79 -8.21
C GLY A 113 -24.47 9.71 -7.47
N ARG A 114 -24.40 9.10 -6.27
CA ARG A 114 -23.16 8.92 -5.50
C ARG A 114 -22.52 7.55 -5.79
N ARG A 115 -21.18 7.51 -5.88
CA ARG A 115 -20.40 6.26 -5.95
C ARG A 115 -20.71 5.36 -4.75
N GLN A 116 -20.80 4.05 -4.95
CA GLN A 116 -21.19 3.09 -3.92
C GLN A 116 -20.03 2.14 -3.59
N MET A 117 -19.84 1.91 -2.29
CA MET A 117 -19.01 0.84 -1.76
C MET A 117 -19.92 -0.36 -1.39
N PRO A 118 -19.58 -1.61 -1.74
CA PRO A 118 -20.37 -2.78 -1.35
C PRO A 118 -20.32 -3.04 0.16
N ASN A 119 -21.31 -3.78 0.66
CA ASN A 119 -21.22 -4.44 1.96
C ASN A 119 -20.58 -5.82 1.76
N PHE A 120 -19.59 -6.18 2.57
CA PHE A 120 -18.86 -7.44 2.45
C PHE A 120 -19.29 -8.50 3.46
N GLY A 121 -20.18 -8.17 4.41
CA GLY A 121 -20.67 -9.11 5.43
C GLY A 121 -19.58 -9.59 6.38
N LEU A 122 -18.68 -8.69 6.79
CA LEU A 122 -17.53 -9.01 7.62
C LEU A 122 -17.93 -9.29 9.08
N THR A 123 -17.14 -10.12 9.77
CA THR A 123 -17.23 -10.27 11.23
C THR A 123 -16.49 -9.15 11.96
N ASP A 124 -16.72 -9.01 13.27
CA ASP A 124 -16.02 -8.02 14.10
C ASP A 124 -14.50 -8.26 14.11
N GLU A 125 -14.06 -9.52 14.10
CA GLU A 125 -12.65 -9.87 13.99
C GLU A 125 -12.07 -9.45 12.64
N GLU A 126 -12.82 -9.61 11.55
CA GLU A 126 -12.40 -9.17 10.22
C GLU A 126 -12.35 -7.65 10.11
N TYR A 127 -13.28 -6.93 10.76
CA TYR A 127 -13.21 -5.47 10.88
C TYR A 127 -11.96 -5.03 11.65
N GLN A 128 -11.65 -5.65 12.79
CA GLN A 128 -10.44 -5.33 13.54
C GLN A 128 -9.19 -5.58 12.71
N ALA A 129 -9.12 -6.70 11.99
CA ALA A 129 -7.97 -7.02 11.15
C ALA A 129 -7.73 -5.97 10.06
N ILE A 130 -8.77 -5.52 9.35
CA ILE A 130 -8.64 -4.45 8.35
C ILE A 130 -8.24 -3.12 9.02
N ALA A 131 -8.82 -2.80 10.19
CA ALA A 131 -8.47 -1.60 10.93
C ALA A 131 -7.00 -1.60 11.33
N ASP A 132 -6.50 -2.70 11.90
CA ASP A 132 -5.10 -2.88 12.28
C ASP A 132 -4.18 -2.77 11.07
N PHE A 133 -4.57 -3.33 9.92
CA PHE A 133 -3.81 -3.22 8.68
C PHE A 133 -3.69 -1.78 8.19
N LEU A 134 -4.78 -1.02 8.19
CA LEU A 134 -4.78 0.38 7.76
C LEU A 134 -4.02 1.27 8.74
N LEU A 135 -4.18 1.02 10.05
CA LEU A 135 -3.44 1.73 11.10
C LEU A 135 -1.93 1.45 10.99
N TRP A 136 -1.53 0.20 10.76
CA TRP A 136 -0.12 -0.15 10.53
C TRP A 136 0.41 0.48 9.24
N THR A 137 -0.40 0.54 8.18
CA THR A 137 -0.02 1.15 6.89
C THR A 137 0.30 2.64 7.05
N ASP A 138 -0.46 3.36 7.87
CA ASP A 138 -0.27 4.79 8.15
C ASP A 138 1.07 5.09 8.86
N THR A 139 1.68 4.08 9.51
CA THR A 139 2.99 4.21 10.17
C THR A 139 4.20 3.96 9.26
N ILE A 140 3.98 3.54 8.01
CA ILE A 140 5.07 3.26 7.07
C ILE A 140 5.79 4.57 6.71
N ARG A 141 7.13 4.58 6.80
CA ARG A 141 7.93 5.76 6.43
C ARG A 141 8.01 5.91 4.91
N THR A 142 7.07 6.64 4.33
CA THR A 142 6.85 6.84 2.89
C THR A 142 7.41 8.15 2.34
N GLN A 143 8.42 8.74 3.01
CA GLN A 143 9.05 10.00 2.60
C GLN A 143 8.06 11.18 2.56
N ASP A 144 7.28 11.34 3.64
CA ASP A 144 6.31 12.43 3.84
C ASP A 144 5.23 12.51 2.76
N TRP A 145 4.94 11.39 2.11
CA TRP A 145 3.74 11.20 1.30
C TRP A 145 2.63 10.60 2.18
N PRO A 146 1.36 11.08 2.07
CA PRO A 146 0.84 12.10 1.15
C PRO A 146 1.11 13.55 1.62
N PRO A 147 0.93 14.55 0.73
CA PRO A 147 1.22 15.95 1.07
C PRO A 147 0.29 16.56 2.15
N ASN A 148 -0.87 15.93 2.42
CA ASN A 148 -1.81 16.33 3.48
C ASN A 148 -2.79 15.18 3.79
N ASP A 149 -3.68 15.40 4.77
CA ASP A 149 -4.62 14.40 5.28
C ASP A 149 -5.70 13.96 4.27
N ALA A 150 -5.88 14.66 3.15
CA ALA A 150 -6.86 14.27 2.13
C ALA A 150 -6.43 13.03 1.31
N GLY A 151 -5.17 12.59 1.46
CA GLY A 151 -4.57 11.51 0.67
C GLY A 151 -4.10 12.00 -0.69
#